data_AF-A0AAV7VZW2-F1
#
_entry.id   AF-A0AAV7VZW2-F1
#
_cell.length_a   1.000
_cell.length_b   1.000
_cell.length_c   1.000
_cell.angle_alpha   90.00
_cell.angle_beta   90.00
_cell.angle_gamma   90.00
#
_symmetry.space_group_name_H-M   'P 1'
#
loop_
_entity.id
_entity.type
_entity.pdbx_description
1 polymer ?
#
loop_
_entity_poly.entity_id
_entity_poly.type
_entity_poly.pdbx_seq_one_letter_code
_entity_poly.pdbx_strand_id
1 'polypeptide(L)'
;MVSGKKSFTKGGNMRAPQLDVLCKFVIKAWNDIDAETVIKSFKKCGISNSLDGMEDDYLWQDEEKAEAETTPSDTELDPYDDCLTNVPQDVIDLLMISDDEQEDFESF
;
A
#
# COMPACT_ATOMS: atom_id res chain seq x y z
N MET A 1 12.33 -27.46 11.88
CA MET A 1 12.51 -27.18 13.33
C MET A 1 13.97 -26.83 13.59
N VAL A 2 14.29 -25.56 13.86
CA VAL A 2 15.64 -25.18 14.31
C VAL A 2 15.73 -25.46 15.81
N SER A 3 16.40 -26.54 16.19
CA SER A 3 16.65 -26.89 17.59
C SER A 3 17.85 -26.10 18.11
N GLY A 4 17.60 -24.94 18.73
CA GLY A 4 18.61 -24.15 19.43
C GLY A 4 18.78 -24.61 20.88
N LYS A 5 19.99 -24.52 21.43
CA LYS A 5 20.24 -24.78 22.87
C LYS A 5 19.50 -23.72 23.70
N LYS A 6 18.39 -24.13 24.32
CA LYS A 6 17.60 -23.30 25.25
C LYS A 6 18.16 -23.39 26.67
N SER A 7 18.29 -22.25 27.34
CA SER A 7 18.64 -22.17 28.76
C SER A 7 17.53 -21.46 29.54
N PHE A 8 17.42 -21.73 30.83
CA PHE A 8 16.34 -21.23 31.68
C PHE A 8 16.86 -20.40 32.85
N THR A 9 16.05 -19.46 33.34
CA THR A 9 16.30 -18.73 34.59
C THR A 9 15.96 -19.63 35.78
N LYS A 10 16.38 -19.25 36.99
CA LYS A 10 16.01 -19.99 38.21
C LYS A 10 14.49 -20.09 38.43
N GLY A 11 13.73 -19.14 37.87
CA GLY A 11 12.27 -19.14 37.90
C GLY A 11 11.60 -19.95 36.79
N GLY A 12 12.37 -20.67 35.95
CA GLY A 12 11.83 -21.50 34.88
C GLY A 12 11.52 -20.76 33.57
N ASN A 13 11.79 -19.45 33.48
CA ASN A 13 11.61 -18.69 32.24
C ASN A 13 12.74 -18.97 31.25
N MET A 14 12.45 -19.04 29.95
CA MET A 14 13.49 -19.19 28.93
C MET A 14 14.38 -17.95 28.88
N ARG A 15 15.69 -18.14 28.86
CA ARG A 15 16.65 -17.04 28.72
C ARG A 15 16.71 -16.57 27.27
N ALA A 16 16.95 -15.28 27.09
CA ALA A 16 17.30 -14.73 25.80
C ALA A 16 18.56 -15.43 25.26
N PRO A 17 18.61 -15.72 23.94
CA PRO A 17 19.82 -16.21 23.30
C PRO A 17 20.94 -15.17 23.41
N GLN A 18 22.18 -15.64 23.30
CA GLN A 18 23.34 -14.74 23.27
C GLN A 18 23.31 -13.84 22.02
N LEU A 19 23.90 -12.65 22.13
CA LEU A 19 23.89 -11.66 21.05
C LEU A 19 24.53 -12.21 19.77
N ASP A 20 25.61 -13.00 19.88
CA ASP A 20 26.27 -13.58 18.71
C ASP A 20 25.36 -14.54 17.94
N VAL A 21 24.50 -15.28 18.65
CA VAL A 21 23.52 -16.20 18.05
C VAL A 21 22.45 -15.40 17.31
N LEU A 22 21.97 -14.29 17.91
CA LEU A 22 21.03 -13.39 17.24
C LEU A 22 21.63 -12.77 15.97
N CYS A 23 22.86 -12.26 16.05
CA CYS A 23 23.54 -11.70 14.88
C CYS A 23 23.70 -12.73 13.76
N LYS A 24 24.06 -13.97 14.07
CA LYS A 24 24.14 -15.06 13.07
C LYS A 24 22.79 -15.34 12.40
N PHE A 25 21.69 -15.30 13.16
CA PHE A 25 20.35 -15.46 12.57
C PHE A 25 20.00 -14.31 11.62
N VAL A 26 20.30 -13.07 12.01
CA VAL A 26 20.06 -11.90 11.16
C VAL A 26 20.89 -12.00 9.88
N ILE A 27 22.20 -12.26 9.99
CA ILE A 27 23.08 -12.41 8.82
C ILE A 27 22.59 -13.53 7.90
N LYS A 28 22.22 -14.68 8.46
CA LYS A 28 21.71 -15.80 7.67
C LYS A 28 20.42 -15.42 6.94
N ALA A 29 19.47 -14.81 7.63
CA ALA A 29 18.21 -14.38 7.03
C ALA A 29 18.44 -13.37 5.89
N TRP A 30 19.35 -12.42 6.08
CA TRP A 30 19.70 -11.45 5.03
C TRP A 30 20.39 -12.10 3.83
N ASN A 31 21.25 -13.09 4.04
CA ASN A 31 21.92 -13.81 2.95
C ASN A 31 20.98 -14.73 2.16
N ASP A 32 19.87 -15.17 2.76
CA ASP A 32 18.86 -15.99 2.10
C ASP A 32 17.92 -15.15 1.20
N ILE A 33 17.96 -13.82 1.30
CA ILE A 33 17.16 -12.90 0.49
C ILE A 33 17.98 -12.46 -0.73
N ASP A 34 17.39 -12.57 -1.91
CA ASP A 34 18.02 -12.12 -3.14
C ASP A 34 18.11 -10.58 -3.22
N ALA A 35 19.23 -10.07 -3.74
CA ALA A 35 19.49 -8.65 -3.82
C ALA A 35 18.48 -7.91 -4.71
N GLU A 36 17.96 -8.53 -5.77
CA GLU A 36 16.94 -7.93 -6.64
C GLU A 36 15.63 -7.73 -5.87
N THR A 37 15.29 -8.66 -4.98
CA THR A 37 14.11 -8.55 -4.11
C THR A 37 14.23 -7.36 -3.17
N VAL A 38 15.40 -7.19 -2.55
CA VAL A 38 15.69 -6.02 -1.70
C VAL A 38 15.56 -4.73 -2.51
N ILE A 39 16.25 -4.62 -3.63
CA ILE A 39 16.21 -3.43 -4.51
C ILE A 39 14.76 -3.12 -4.94
N LYS A 40 14.01 -4.13 -5.38
CA LYS A 40 12.61 -3.95 -5.80
C LYS A 40 11.74 -3.43 -4.66
N SER A 41 11.92 -3.93 -3.43
CA SER A 41 11.16 -3.43 -2.26
C SER A 41 11.46 -1.97 -1.94
N PHE A 42 12.73 -1.54 -2.00
CA PHE A 42 13.10 -0.14 -1.77
C PHE A 42 12.49 0.79 -2.83
N LYS A 43 12.38 0.33 -4.09
CA LYS A 43 11.69 1.06 -5.16
C LYS A 43 10.18 1.08 -4.97
N LYS A 44 9.55 -0.07 -4.68
CA LYS A 44 8.10 -0.14 -4.41
C LYS A 44 7.65 0.69 -3.20
N CYS A 45 8.52 0.88 -2.20
CA CYS A 45 8.28 1.77 -1.08
C CYS A 45 8.60 3.25 -1.37
N GLY A 46 9.05 3.60 -2.58
CA GLY A 46 9.41 4.97 -2.97
C GLY A 46 10.63 5.53 -2.23
N ILE A 47 11.41 4.69 -1.54
CA ILE A 47 12.57 5.12 -0.74
C ILE A 47 13.77 5.44 -1.63
N SER A 48 13.96 4.64 -2.69
CA SER A 48 15.07 4.79 -3.63
C SER A 48 14.62 5.15 -5.04
N ASN A 49 13.39 5.62 -5.23
CA ASN A 49 12.90 6.02 -6.55
C ASN A 49 13.63 7.28 -7.02
N SER A 50 13.87 7.34 -8.33
CA SER A 50 14.37 8.55 -8.98
C SER A 50 13.34 9.68 -8.89
N LEU A 51 13.80 10.91 -8.66
CA LEU A 51 12.96 12.11 -8.57
C LEU A 51 12.31 12.50 -9.91
N ASP A 52 12.74 11.89 -11.02
CA ASP A 52 12.17 12.11 -12.35
C ASP A 52 10.88 11.31 -12.60
N GLY A 53 10.45 10.46 -11.65
CA GLY A 53 9.21 9.67 -11.74
C GLY A 53 9.30 8.46 -12.69
N MET A 54 10.46 8.19 -13.28
CA MET A 54 10.64 7.11 -14.26
C MET A 54 10.65 5.71 -13.63
N GLU A 55 10.67 5.62 -12.30
CA GLU A 55 10.65 4.35 -11.55
C GLU A 55 9.34 4.14 -10.75
N ASP A 56 8.32 4.96 -11.00
CA ASP A 56 7.03 4.88 -10.29
C ASP A 56 6.17 3.69 -10.75
N ASP A 57 6.54 3.03 -11.84
CA ASP A 57 5.93 1.78 -12.34
C ASP A 57 5.94 0.65 -11.30
N TYR A 58 6.85 0.70 -10.32
CA TYR A 58 6.93 -0.28 -9.23
C TYR A 58 5.98 0.01 -8.07
N LEU A 59 5.45 1.23 -7.95
CA LEU A 59 4.54 1.64 -6.87
C LEU A 59 3.15 1.00 -7.02
N TRP A 60 2.72 0.84 -8.28
CA TRP A 60 1.37 0.37 -8.64
C TRP A 60 1.34 -1.07 -9.14
N GLN A 61 2.47 -1.78 -9.13
CA GLN A 61 2.51 -3.20 -9.46
C GLN A 61 1.94 -4.03 -8.30
N ASP A 62 0.71 -4.48 -8.47
CA ASP A 62 0.15 -5.59 -7.70
C ASP A 62 0.95 -6.86 -7.99
N GLU A 63 1.21 -7.63 -6.92
CA GLU A 63 1.98 -8.87 -6.98
C GLU A 63 1.08 -10.00 -7.50
N GLU A 64 0.39 -9.75 -8.60
CA GLU A 64 -0.59 -10.65 -9.19
C GLU A 64 0.13 -11.67 -10.08
N LYS A 65 0.92 -12.53 -9.43
CA LYS A 65 1.33 -13.80 -10.02
C LYS A 65 1.33 -14.90 -8.99
N ALA A 66 0.13 -15.19 -8.48
CA ALA A 66 -0.20 -16.48 -7.89
C ALA A 66 -1.61 -16.86 -8.36
N GLU A 67 -1.61 -17.65 -9.43
CA GLU A 67 -2.73 -18.41 -10.03
C GLU A 67 -4.01 -17.65 -10.42
N ALA A 68 -4.29 -17.68 -11.72
CA ALA A 68 -5.55 -17.23 -12.29
C ALA A 68 -6.71 -18.10 -11.79
N GLU A 69 -7.37 -17.65 -10.73
CA GLU A 69 -8.76 -18.04 -10.46
C GLU A 69 -9.65 -16.87 -10.86
N THR A 70 -10.47 -17.11 -11.89
CA THR A 70 -11.46 -16.17 -12.39
C THR A 70 -12.45 -15.79 -11.29
N THR A 71 -12.30 -14.61 -10.69
CA THR A 71 -13.33 -13.96 -9.88
C THR A 71 -13.98 -12.86 -10.71
N PRO A 72 -15.32 -12.73 -10.68
CA PRO A 72 -16.04 -11.86 -11.60
C PRO A 72 -15.88 -10.39 -11.21
N SER A 73 -15.55 -9.57 -12.22
CA SER A 73 -15.77 -8.12 -12.34
C SER A 73 -16.37 -7.45 -11.10
N ASP A 74 -15.50 -6.78 -10.35
CA ASP A 74 -15.83 -5.88 -9.25
C ASP A 74 -16.56 -4.65 -9.81
N THR A 75 -17.89 -4.73 -9.91
CA THR A 75 -18.70 -3.53 -10.00
C THR A 75 -18.81 -2.98 -8.59
N GLU A 76 -17.95 -2.01 -8.27
CA GLU A 76 -18.06 -1.15 -7.09
C GLU A 76 -19.54 -0.73 -6.92
N LEU A 77 -20.20 -1.29 -5.92
CA LEU A 77 -21.52 -0.82 -5.48
C LEU A 77 -21.31 0.54 -4.83
N ASP A 78 -21.38 1.61 -5.62
CA ASP A 78 -21.38 2.99 -5.11
C ASP A 78 -22.64 3.18 -4.24
N PRO A 79 -22.50 3.31 -2.91
CA PRO A 79 -23.64 3.44 -2.01
C PRO A 79 -24.40 4.77 -2.19
N TYR A 80 -23.88 5.70 -3.00
CA TYR A 80 -24.51 6.97 -3.33
C TYR A 80 -25.13 6.99 -4.74
N ASP A 81 -25.08 5.91 -5.52
CA ASP A 81 -25.69 5.85 -6.86
C ASP A 81 -27.24 5.99 -6.79
N ASP A 82 -27.86 5.47 -5.74
CA ASP A 82 -29.31 5.53 -5.53
C ASP A 82 -29.84 6.93 -5.13
N CYS A 83 -28.96 7.86 -4.72
CA CYS A 83 -29.40 9.17 -4.21
C CYS A 83 -29.56 10.25 -5.30
N LEU A 84 -29.00 10.04 -6.50
CA LEU A 84 -29.12 10.98 -7.62
C LEU A 84 -30.34 10.72 -8.51
N THR A 85 -30.91 9.53 -8.48
CA THR A 85 -32.03 9.15 -9.38
C THR A 85 -33.38 9.74 -8.98
N ASN A 86 -33.50 10.28 -7.77
CA ASN A 86 -34.76 10.80 -7.21
C ASN A 86 -34.80 12.33 -7.08
N VAL A 87 -33.79 13.05 -7.57
CA VAL A 87 -33.81 14.51 -7.61
C VAL A 87 -34.64 14.95 -8.83
N PRO A 88 -35.75 15.69 -8.64
CA PRO A 88 -36.54 16.13 -9.78
C PRO A 88 -35.78 17.21 -10.56
N GLN A 89 -35.93 17.19 -11.89
CA GLN A 89 -35.10 17.94 -12.84
C GLN A 89 -35.17 19.47 -12.63
N ASP A 90 -36.27 19.98 -12.10
CA ASP A 90 -36.48 21.38 -11.76
C ASP A 90 -35.54 21.88 -10.64
N VAL A 91 -35.15 21.00 -9.72
CA VAL A 91 -34.20 21.31 -8.65
C VAL A 91 -32.78 21.36 -9.19
N ILE A 92 -32.45 20.48 -10.15
CA ILE A 92 -31.17 20.46 -10.85
C ILE A 92 -31.03 21.74 -11.69
N ASP A 93 -32.05 22.09 -12.47
CA ASP A 93 -32.03 23.27 -13.32
C ASP A 93 -31.91 24.56 -12.47
N LEU A 94 -32.58 24.66 -11.32
CA LEU A 94 -32.47 25.80 -10.41
C LEU A 94 -31.05 25.96 -9.82
N LEU A 95 -30.36 24.86 -9.55
CA LEU A 95 -28.97 24.82 -9.11
C LEU A 95 -28.01 25.27 -10.22
N MET A 96 -28.27 24.87 -11.47
CA MET A 96 -27.48 25.25 -12.64
C MET A 96 -27.75 26.69 -13.13
N ILE A 97 -28.88 27.29 -12.72
CA ILE A 97 -29.24 28.68 -13.04
C ILE A 97 -28.57 29.69 -12.08
N SER A 98 -27.96 29.24 -10.99
CA SER A 98 -27.45 30.13 -9.92
C SER A 98 -25.98 30.56 -10.05
N ASP A 99 -25.31 30.33 -11.19
CA ASP A 99 -23.87 30.63 -11.36
C ASP A 99 -23.55 31.54 -12.56
N ASP A 100 -24.33 32.60 -12.76
CA ASP A 100 -24.09 33.56 -13.86
C ASP A 100 -23.99 35.03 -13.42
N GLU A 101 -23.63 35.30 -12.16
CA GLU A 101 -23.33 36.67 -11.72
C GLU A 101 -22.04 36.75 -10.87
N GLN A 102 -21.01 37.31 -11.52
CA GLN A 102 -19.87 38.07 -10.98
C GLN A 102 -18.63 37.22 -10.56
N GLU A 103 -17.40 37.50 -10.99
CA GLU A 103 -16.73 38.80 -11.10
C GLU A 103 -15.66 38.81 -12.22
N ASP A 104 -15.67 39.87 -13.06
CA ASP A 104 -14.54 40.24 -13.90
C ASP A 104 -13.32 40.57 -13.02
N PHE A 105 -12.37 39.66 -12.92
CA PHE A 105 -11.07 39.95 -12.31
C PHE A 105 -10.25 40.80 -13.30
N GLU A 106 -10.41 42.13 -13.23
CA GLU A 106 -9.47 43.06 -13.87
C GLU A 106 -8.08 42.87 -13.27
N SER A 107 -7.19 42.28 -14.08
CA SER A 107 -5.76 42.19 -13.82
C SER A 107 -5.13 43.58 -13.80
N PHE A 108 -4.54 43.96 -12.67
CA PHE A 108 -3.40 44.89 -12.62
C PHE A 108 -2.34 44.39 -11.63
#